data_AF-A0A420HMI1-F1
#
_entry.id   AF-A0A420HMI1-F1
#
_cell.length_a   1.000
_cell.length_b   1.000
_cell.length_c   1.000
_cell.angle_alpha   90.00
_cell.angle_beta   90.00
_cell.angle_gamma   90.00
#
_symmetry.space_group_name_H-M   'P 1'
#
loop_
_entity.id
_entity.type
_entity.pdbx_description
1 polymer ?
#
loop_
_entity_poly.entity_id
_entity_poly.type
_entity_poly.pdbx_seq_one_letter_code
_entity_poly.pdbx_strand_id
1 'polypeptide(L)'
;MSNKSDYIIKESNTEGLDELEMAERKYIFGDVAGAKRPSLSVLPIINVTPFSGRDQDAGRWIAVLESKFFQAGFDSAEDIPGWMWVKAVWMNATTDAAMWMDSTPHIRKITDKVKARRPSEISDLERDIFMDEFVRRFELVVAPESEPQQQKMVNELR
;
A
#
# COMPACT_ATOMS: atom_id res chain seq x y z
N MET A 1 -34.47 -46.67 -3.00
CA MET A 1 -34.79 -45.29 -3.42
C MET A 1 -35.58 -44.68 -2.26
N SER A 2 -35.15 -43.71 -1.47
CA SER A 2 -34.04 -42.76 -1.53
C SER A 2 -33.54 -42.51 -0.11
N ASN A 3 -32.22 -42.45 0.07
CA ASN A 3 -31.58 -41.95 1.29
C ASN A 3 -31.79 -40.44 1.39
N LYS A 4 -32.49 -39.95 2.42
CA LYS A 4 -32.44 -38.56 2.85
C LYS A 4 -31.35 -38.44 3.91
N SER A 5 -30.21 -37.90 3.51
CA SER A 5 -29.14 -37.49 4.40
C SER A 5 -29.51 -36.15 5.03
N ASP A 6 -29.65 -36.13 6.35
CA ASP A 6 -29.78 -34.92 7.14
C ASP A 6 -28.44 -34.16 7.14
N TYR A 7 -28.48 -32.92 6.66
CA TYR A 7 -27.35 -32.00 6.70
C TYR A 7 -27.27 -31.39 8.10
N ILE A 8 -26.32 -31.87 8.92
CA ILE A 8 -25.92 -31.20 10.16
C ILE A 8 -24.92 -30.09 9.78
N ILE A 9 -25.36 -28.85 9.86
CA ILE A 9 -24.49 -27.67 9.85
C ILE A 9 -23.78 -27.64 11.20
N LYS A 10 -22.48 -27.95 11.23
CA LYS A 10 -21.64 -27.70 12.40
C LYS A 10 -21.20 -26.24 12.38
N GLU A 11 -21.81 -25.44 13.24
CA GLU A 11 -21.25 -24.15 13.67
C GLU A 11 -19.83 -24.40 14.20
N SER A 12 -18.85 -23.78 13.56
CA SER A 12 -17.46 -23.82 14.00
C SER A 12 -17.17 -22.53 14.74
N ASN A 13 -17.09 -22.65 16.06
CA ASN A 13 -16.78 -21.60 17.02
C ASN A 13 -15.56 -20.78 16.57
N THR A 14 -15.74 -19.45 16.50
CA THR A 14 -14.69 -18.45 16.33
C THR A 14 -14.03 -18.14 17.67
N GLU A 15 -13.44 -19.15 18.31
CA GLU A 15 -12.58 -19.00 19.48
C GLU A 15 -11.18 -19.46 19.08
N GLY A 16 -10.34 -18.53 18.65
CA GLY A 16 -8.97 -18.83 18.22
C GLY A 16 -8.24 -17.69 17.51
N LEU A 17 -8.87 -16.52 17.36
CA LEU A 17 -8.25 -15.35 16.75
C LEU A 17 -7.58 -14.39 17.75
N ASP A 18 -7.94 -14.45 19.04
CA ASP A 18 -7.43 -13.49 20.04
C ASP A 18 -6.08 -13.88 20.67
N GLU A 19 -5.67 -15.15 20.66
CA GLU A 19 -4.41 -15.57 21.29
C GLU A 19 -3.17 -15.32 20.42
N LEU A 20 -3.32 -15.30 19.09
CA LEU A 20 -2.22 -15.03 18.15
C LEU A 20 -1.90 -13.53 18.03
N GLU A 21 -2.88 -12.65 18.23
CA GLU A 21 -2.69 -11.19 18.18
C GLU A 21 -1.98 -10.64 19.43
N MET A 22 -2.09 -11.34 20.58
CA MET A 22 -1.53 -10.90 21.85
C MET A 22 -0.05 -11.27 22.05
N ALA A 23 0.51 -12.17 21.21
CA ALA A 23 1.90 -12.62 21.34
C ALA A 23 2.94 -11.63 20.80
N GLU A 24 2.56 -10.68 19.94
CA GLU A 24 3.49 -9.72 19.33
C GLU A 24 3.82 -8.49 20.20
N ARG A 25 3.20 -8.34 21.38
CA ARG A 25 3.40 -7.17 22.27
C ARG A 25 4.59 -7.25 23.24
N LYS A 26 5.48 -8.24 23.10
CA LYS A 26 6.73 -8.28 23.87
C LYS A 26 7.91 -8.01 22.95
N TYR A 27 8.16 -6.73 22.64
CA TYR A 27 9.50 -6.30 22.28
C TYR A 27 9.99 -5.24 23.27
N ILE A 28 10.93 -5.70 24.08
CA ILE A 28 11.54 -5.06 25.23
C ILE A 28 12.49 -3.98 24.71
N PHE A 29 12.33 -2.75 25.21
CA PHE A 29 13.31 -1.67 25.09
C PHE A 29 14.62 -2.10 25.76
N GLY A 30 15.71 -2.15 24.99
CA GLY A 30 17.06 -2.47 25.47
C GLY A 30 18.12 -2.00 24.46
N ASP A 31 19.07 -1.24 24.99
CA ASP A 31 20.18 -0.44 24.41
C ASP A 31 20.85 -0.82 23.06
N VAL A 32 21.09 0.27 22.32
CA VAL A 32 22.18 0.68 21.40
C VAL A 32 23.29 -0.33 21.00
N ALA A 33 23.59 -0.32 19.69
CA ALA A 33 24.69 -0.97 18.96
C ALA A 33 24.48 -2.43 18.54
N GLY A 34 23.40 -2.65 17.78
CA GLY A 34 23.17 -3.86 17.01
C GLY A 34 21.80 -3.77 16.36
N ALA A 35 21.68 -2.99 15.29
CA ALA A 35 20.42 -2.89 14.55
C ALA A 35 20.03 -4.31 14.13
N LYS A 36 19.01 -4.86 14.82
CA LYS A 36 18.46 -6.16 14.48
C LYS A 36 17.94 -6.02 13.06
N ARG A 37 18.60 -6.71 12.11
CA ARG A 37 18.24 -6.63 10.69
C ARG A 37 16.72 -6.83 10.55
N PRO A 38 16.05 -6.03 9.71
CA PRO A 38 14.62 -6.15 9.51
C PRO A 38 14.28 -7.55 9.00
N SER A 39 13.12 -8.06 9.42
CA SER A 39 12.63 -9.34 8.91
C SER A 39 12.30 -9.21 7.43
N LEU A 40 12.79 -10.14 6.60
CA LEU A 40 12.47 -10.21 5.17
C LEU A 40 11.21 -11.04 4.88
N SER A 41 10.58 -11.63 5.91
CA SER A 41 9.40 -12.48 5.79
C SER A 41 8.11 -11.80 6.25
N VAL A 42 8.22 -10.68 6.98
CA VAL A 42 7.08 -9.96 7.56
C VAL A 42 7.21 -8.49 7.18
N LEU A 43 6.11 -7.89 6.73
CA LEU A 43 6.08 -6.45 6.46
C LEU A 43 6.18 -5.73 7.80
N PRO A 44 7.13 -4.79 8.00
CA PRO A 44 7.18 -4.00 9.22
C PRO A 44 5.89 -3.18 9.40
N ILE A 45 5.62 -2.76 10.64
CA ILE A 45 4.51 -1.85 10.91
C ILE A 45 4.85 -0.49 10.30
N ILE A 46 4.14 -0.13 9.23
CA ILE A 46 4.33 1.11 8.50
C ILE A 46 3.16 2.04 8.80
N ASN A 47 3.43 3.13 9.50
CA ASN A 47 2.44 4.18 9.77
C ASN A 47 2.64 5.34 8.78
N VAL A 48 1.85 5.34 7.70
CA VAL A 48 1.77 6.42 6.71
C VAL A 48 0.32 6.86 6.58
N THR A 49 0.11 8.12 6.16
CA THR A 49 -1.24 8.57 5.80
C THR A 49 -1.74 7.71 4.63
N PRO A 50 -2.98 7.19 4.67
CA PRO A 50 -3.54 6.44 3.56
C PRO A 50 -3.50 7.22 2.24
N PHE A 51 -3.29 6.50 1.13
CA PHE A 51 -3.27 7.07 -0.20
C PHE A 51 -4.64 6.91 -0.86
N SER A 52 -5.34 8.01 -1.06
CA SER A 52 -6.67 8.06 -1.69
C SER A 52 -6.61 8.09 -3.21
N GLY A 53 -5.56 8.69 -3.78
CA GLY A 53 -5.41 8.90 -5.23
C GLY A 53 -6.11 10.15 -5.78
N ARG A 54 -6.54 11.11 -4.95
CA ARG A 54 -7.20 12.35 -5.41
C ARG A 54 -6.30 13.58 -5.41
N ASP A 55 -5.78 13.92 -4.23
CA ASP A 55 -5.03 15.17 -4.00
C ASP A 55 -3.61 14.88 -3.48
N GLN A 56 -3.12 13.67 -3.75
CA GLN A 56 -1.82 13.18 -3.28
C GLN A 56 -0.96 12.85 -4.48
N ASP A 57 0.28 13.34 -4.46
CA ASP A 57 1.30 12.94 -5.41
C ASP A 57 1.89 11.58 -5.02
N ALA A 58 1.77 10.58 -5.91
CA ALA A 58 2.27 9.24 -5.64
C ALA A 58 3.79 9.22 -5.44
N GLY A 59 4.56 9.98 -6.20
CA GLY A 59 6.02 10.04 -6.05
C GLY A 59 6.44 10.49 -4.65
N ARG A 60 5.88 11.60 -4.17
CA ARG A 60 6.09 12.10 -2.80
C ARG A 60 5.61 11.12 -1.74
N TRP A 61 4.48 10.49 -1.96
CA TRP A 61 3.95 9.51 -1.01
C TRP A 61 4.83 8.25 -0.92
N ILE A 62 5.36 7.77 -2.04
CA ILE A 62 6.33 6.66 -2.09
C ILE A 62 7.62 7.02 -1.35
N ALA A 63 8.14 8.25 -1.50
CA ALA A 63 9.31 8.69 -0.75
C ALA A 63 9.07 8.69 0.79
N VAL A 64 7.85 9.03 1.23
CA VAL A 64 7.47 8.90 2.64
C VAL A 64 7.43 7.44 3.07
N LEU A 65 6.88 6.56 2.23
CA LEU A 65 6.85 5.13 2.48
C LEU A 65 8.27 4.53 2.58
N GLU A 66 9.19 4.94 1.71
CA GLU A 66 10.61 4.56 1.75
C GLU A 66 11.26 4.93 3.09
N SER A 67 11.04 6.16 3.56
CA SER A 67 11.53 6.62 4.86
C SER A 67 11.03 5.74 6.02
N LYS A 68 9.84 5.15 5.90
CA LYS A 68 9.32 4.21 6.91
C LYS A 68 10.00 2.85 6.87
N PHE A 69 10.41 2.37 5.70
CA PHE A 69 11.26 1.18 5.63
C PHE A 69 12.65 1.46 6.25
N PHE A 70 13.24 2.63 6.02
CA PHE A 70 14.50 3.00 6.68
C PHE A 70 14.36 3.09 8.20
N GLN A 71 13.26 3.67 8.69
CA GLN A 71 12.93 3.66 10.13
C GLN A 71 12.74 2.25 10.69
N ALA A 72 12.31 1.30 9.85
CA ALA A 72 12.18 -0.11 10.21
C ALA A 72 13.51 -0.89 10.13
N GLY A 73 14.61 -0.25 9.72
CA GLY A 73 15.96 -0.82 9.74
C GLY A 73 16.48 -1.32 8.40
N PHE A 74 15.83 -1.00 7.28
CA PHE A 74 16.39 -1.23 5.94
C PHE A 74 17.47 -0.18 5.64
N ASP A 75 18.59 -0.60 5.05
CA ASP A 75 19.73 0.28 4.77
C ASP A 75 19.57 1.04 3.44
N SER A 76 18.87 0.44 2.46
CA SER A 76 18.62 1.02 1.14
C SER A 76 17.28 0.56 0.54
N ALA A 77 16.82 1.25 -0.51
CA ALA A 77 15.58 0.89 -1.18
C ALA A 77 15.70 -0.47 -1.89
N GLU A 78 16.91 -0.79 -2.35
CA GLU A 78 17.27 -2.05 -3.00
C GLU A 78 17.23 -3.25 -2.05
N ASP A 79 17.43 -3.03 -0.75
CA ASP A 79 17.35 -4.07 0.28
C ASP A 79 15.91 -4.47 0.63
N ILE A 80 14.93 -3.67 0.19
CA ILE A 80 13.51 -3.91 0.46
C ILE A 80 12.97 -4.88 -0.59
N PRO A 81 12.51 -6.09 -0.19
CA PRO A 81 11.95 -7.05 -1.14
C PRO A 81 10.78 -6.45 -1.93
N GLY A 82 10.72 -6.71 -3.23
CA GLY A 82 9.69 -6.12 -4.10
C GLY A 82 8.25 -6.37 -3.64
N TRP A 83 7.99 -7.52 -3.03
CA TRP A 83 6.67 -7.83 -2.47
C TRP A 83 6.28 -6.90 -1.31
N MET A 84 7.24 -6.39 -0.53
CA MET A 84 6.96 -5.47 0.57
C MET A 84 6.46 -4.13 0.06
N TRP A 85 7.04 -3.63 -1.03
CA TRP A 85 6.57 -2.42 -1.71
C TRP A 85 5.10 -2.58 -2.13
N VAL A 86 4.80 -3.61 -2.91
CA VAL A 86 3.43 -3.87 -3.39
C VAL A 86 2.45 -4.05 -2.22
N LYS A 87 2.83 -4.82 -1.20
CA LYS A 87 1.97 -5.05 -0.05
C LYS A 87 1.73 -3.77 0.75
N ALA A 88 2.76 -2.96 0.98
CA ALA A 88 2.63 -1.72 1.73
C ALA A 88 1.74 -0.70 0.99
N VAL A 89 1.92 -0.57 -0.32
CA VAL A 89 1.06 0.28 -1.15
C VAL A 89 -0.38 -0.21 -1.10
N TRP A 90 -0.62 -1.51 -1.33
CA TRP A 90 -1.97 -2.09 -1.29
C TRP A 90 -2.66 -1.92 0.07
N MET A 91 -1.94 -2.13 1.18
CA MET A 91 -2.51 -1.99 2.54
C MET A 91 -2.88 -0.55 2.91
N ASN A 92 -2.24 0.44 2.29
CA ASN A 92 -2.46 1.85 2.60
C ASN A 92 -3.24 2.59 1.51
N ALA A 93 -3.58 1.93 0.40
CA ALA A 93 -4.42 2.50 -0.65
C ALA A 93 -5.90 2.46 -0.27
N THR A 94 -6.60 3.54 -0.58
CA THR A 94 -8.02 3.72 -0.26
C THR A 94 -8.73 4.37 -1.43
N THR A 95 -10.07 4.33 -1.43
CA THR A 95 -10.91 5.06 -2.40
C THR A 95 -10.48 4.84 -3.86
N ASP A 96 -10.08 5.89 -4.56
CA ASP A 96 -9.79 5.87 -6.00
C ASP A 96 -8.56 5.03 -6.33
N ALA A 97 -7.54 5.05 -5.48
CA ALA A 97 -6.38 4.18 -5.60
C ALA A 97 -6.74 2.70 -5.46
N ALA A 98 -7.55 2.35 -4.46
CA ALA A 98 -8.02 0.97 -4.28
C ALA A 98 -8.90 0.51 -5.46
N MET A 99 -9.84 1.36 -5.91
CA MET A 99 -10.68 1.07 -7.08
C MET A 99 -9.85 0.88 -8.35
N TRP A 100 -8.81 1.69 -8.56
CA TRP A 100 -7.91 1.55 -9.70
C TRP A 100 -7.16 0.20 -9.67
N MET A 101 -6.64 -0.21 -8.51
CA MET A 101 -5.97 -1.51 -8.36
C MET A 101 -6.89 -2.67 -8.69
N ASP A 102 -8.16 -2.61 -8.27
CA ASP A 102 -9.15 -3.66 -8.51
C ASP A 102 -9.71 -3.66 -9.96
N SER A 103 -9.70 -2.51 -10.63
CA SER A 103 -10.25 -2.37 -11.99
C SER A 103 -9.21 -2.54 -13.10
N THR A 104 -7.91 -2.45 -12.80
CA THR A 104 -6.82 -2.58 -13.78
C THR A 104 -6.30 -4.02 -13.82
N PRO A 105 -6.56 -4.83 -14.86
CA PRO A 105 -6.42 -6.29 -14.78
C PRO A 105 -5.03 -6.82 -14.41
N HIS A 106 -3.96 -6.24 -14.97
CA HIS A 106 -2.58 -6.69 -14.70
C HIS A 106 -2.10 -6.23 -13.32
N ILE A 107 -2.51 -5.04 -12.86
CA ILE A 107 -2.29 -4.58 -11.48
C ILE A 107 -3.06 -5.46 -10.49
N ARG A 108 -4.33 -5.75 -10.79
CA ARG A 108 -5.16 -6.65 -9.97
C ARG A 108 -4.49 -8.00 -9.81
N LYS A 109 -4.01 -8.61 -10.91
CA LYS A 109 -3.29 -9.90 -10.89
C LYS A 109 -2.11 -9.90 -9.90
N ILE A 110 -1.41 -8.78 -9.77
CA ILE A 110 -0.31 -8.62 -8.80
C ILE A 110 -0.86 -8.50 -7.38
N THR A 111 -1.84 -7.62 -7.14
CA THR A 111 -2.46 -7.44 -5.81
C THR A 111 -3.22 -8.68 -5.32
N ASP A 112 -3.72 -9.53 -6.21
CA ASP A 112 -4.37 -10.80 -5.87
C ASP A 112 -3.38 -11.76 -5.18
N LYS A 113 -2.08 -11.70 -5.48
CA LYS A 113 -1.05 -12.46 -4.77
C LYS A 113 -0.91 -12.00 -3.31
N VAL A 114 -1.07 -10.70 -3.06
CA VAL A 114 -1.11 -10.14 -1.69
C VAL A 114 -2.36 -10.66 -0.96
N LYS A 115 -3.53 -10.54 -1.58
CA LYS A 115 -4.83 -11.00 -1.03
C LYS A 115 -4.84 -12.51 -0.74
N ALA A 116 -4.23 -13.30 -1.62
CA ALA A 116 -4.08 -14.75 -1.49
C ALA A 116 -3.02 -15.17 -0.46
N ARG A 117 -2.41 -14.23 0.28
CA ARG A 117 -1.33 -14.47 1.24
C ARG A 117 -0.09 -15.15 0.62
N ARG A 118 0.18 -14.85 -0.65
CA ARG A 118 1.36 -15.31 -1.41
C ARG A 118 2.19 -14.13 -1.95
N PRO A 119 2.49 -13.10 -1.13
CA PRO A 119 3.23 -11.95 -1.64
C PRO A 119 4.63 -12.32 -2.14
N SER A 120 5.26 -13.39 -1.62
CA SER A 120 6.55 -13.88 -2.11
C SER A 120 6.54 -14.39 -3.57
N GLU A 121 5.36 -14.62 -4.17
CA GLU A 121 5.23 -14.95 -5.60
C GLU A 121 5.28 -13.71 -6.50
N ILE A 122 5.34 -12.50 -5.93
CA ILE A 122 5.52 -11.25 -6.68
C ILE A 122 6.98 -11.16 -7.09
N SER A 123 7.23 -11.21 -8.40
CA SER A 123 8.56 -11.01 -8.97
C SER A 123 9.00 -9.54 -8.92
N ASP A 124 10.30 -9.27 -9.03
CA ASP A 124 10.80 -7.90 -9.14
C ASP A 124 10.23 -7.17 -10.36
N LEU A 125 10.08 -7.86 -11.50
CA LEU A 125 9.45 -7.29 -12.68
C LEU A 125 8.00 -6.86 -12.41
N GLU A 126 7.22 -7.71 -11.73
CA GLU A 126 5.84 -7.34 -11.35
C GLU A 126 5.81 -6.18 -10.37
N ARG A 127 6.76 -6.12 -9.42
CA ARG A 127 6.91 -4.96 -8.56
C ARG A 127 7.21 -3.71 -9.37
N ASP A 128 8.13 -3.76 -10.32
CA ASP A 128 8.52 -2.58 -11.12
C ASP A 128 7.34 -2.08 -11.97
N ILE A 129 6.60 -3.00 -12.61
CA ILE A 129 5.36 -2.67 -13.35
C ILE A 129 4.34 -2.01 -12.42
N PHE A 130 4.11 -2.59 -11.24
CA PHE A 130 3.15 -2.05 -10.29
C PHE A 130 3.52 -0.64 -9.83
N MET A 131 4.79 -0.42 -9.48
CA MET A 131 5.27 0.86 -8.94
C MET A 131 5.28 1.96 -10.01
N ASP A 132 5.76 1.67 -11.22
CA ASP A 132 5.76 2.61 -12.34
C ASP A 132 4.35 3.07 -12.67
N GLU A 133 3.42 2.13 -12.80
CA GLU A 133 2.03 2.47 -13.12
C GLU A 133 1.31 3.19 -11.98
N PHE A 134 1.59 2.83 -10.73
CA PHE A 134 1.03 3.53 -9.57
C PHE A 134 1.46 5.01 -9.57
N VAL A 135 2.76 5.27 -9.77
CA VAL A 135 3.29 6.64 -9.83
C VAL A 135 2.68 7.38 -11.02
N ARG A 136 2.70 6.79 -12.21
CA ARG A 136 2.17 7.42 -13.43
C ARG A 136 0.66 7.69 -13.36
N ARG A 137 -0.11 6.82 -12.70
CA ARG A 137 -1.56 6.97 -12.58
C ARG A 137 -1.96 8.14 -11.67
N PHE A 138 -1.15 8.40 -10.64
CA PHE A 138 -1.42 9.36 -9.57
C PHE A 138 -0.31 10.40 -9.43
N GLU A 139 0.33 10.75 -10.55
CA GLU A 139 1.21 11.91 -10.63
C GLU A 139 0.35 13.17 -10.47
N LEU A 140 0.71 14.02 -9.50
CA LEU A 140 -0.04 15.25 -9.28
C LEU A 140 0.35 16.28 -10.35
N VAL A 141 -0.43 16.34 -11.43
CA VAL A 141 -0.28 17.39 -12.44
C VAL A 141 -0.78 18.70 -11.87
N VAL A 142 0.13 19.54 -11.37
CA VAL A 142 -0.18 20.93 -11.03
C VAL A 142 -0.45 21.65 -12.35
N ALA A 143 -1.72 21.94 -12.63
CA ALA A 143 -2.05 22.85 -13.72
C ALA A 143 -1.35 24.19 -13.44
N PRO A 144 -0.63 24.80 -14.41
CA PRO A 144 -0.09 26.13 -14.21
C PRO A 144 -1.26 27.05 -13.84
N GLU A 145 -1.09 27.83 -12.77
CA GLU A 145 -2.07 28.85 -12.38
C GLU A 145 -2.41 29.65 -13.63
N SER A 146 -3.65 29.52 -14.11
CA SER A 146 -4.14 30.38 -15.17
C SER A 146 -4.10 31.80 -14.61
N GLU A 147 -3.20 32.65 -15.13
CA GLU A 147 -3.09 34.06 -14.78
C GLU A 147 -4.50 34.67 -14.69
N PRO A 148 -4.83 35.41 -13.62
CA PRO A 148 -6.11 36.10 -13.58
C PRO A 148 -6.17 37.03 -14.79
N GLN A 149 -7.11 36.74 -15.70
CA GLN A 149 -7.40 37.56 -16.87
C GLN A 149 -7.36 39.03 -16.44
N GLN A 150 -6.38 39.76 -16.94
CA GLN A 150 -6.31 41.21 -16.82
C GLN A 150 -7.68 41.74 -17.26
N GLN A 151 -8.48 42.15 -16.28
CA GLN A 151 -9.71 42.87 -16.52
C GLN A 151 -9.36 44.02 -17.45
N LYS A 152 -9.95 43.98 -18.63
CA LYS A 152 -9.92 45.05 -19.63
C LYS A 152 -10.27 46.38 -18.95
N MET A 153 -9.25 47.12 -18.51
CA MET A 153 -9.33 48.57 -18.35
C MET A 153 -9.26 49.18 -19.76
N VAL A 154 -10.41 49.19 -20.44
CA VAL A 154 -10.64 50.06 -21.59
C VAL A 154 -12.09 50.47 -21.53
N ASN A 155 -12.34 51.64 -20.97
CA ASN A 155 -13.18 52.69 -21.56
C ASN A 155 -13.44 53.79 -20.55
N GLU A 156 -12.50 54.72 -20.40
CA GLU A 156 -12.84 56.11 -20.11
C GLU A 156 -11.91 57.00 -20.94
N LEU A 157 -12.38 57.38 -22.13
CA LEU A 157 -11.97 58.59 -22.84
C LEU A 157 -12.95 58.78 -24.01
N ARG A 158 -14.11 59.38 -23.71
CA ARG A 158 -14.83 60.21 -24.67
C ARG A 158 -15.72 61.22 -23.96
#